data_AF-A0A522VXS5-F1
#
_entry.id   AF-A0A522VXS5-F1
#
_cell.length_a   1.000
_cell.length_b   1.000
_cell.length_c   1.000
_cell.angle_alpha   90.00
_cell.angle_beta   90.00
_cell.angle_gamma   90.00
#
_symmetry.space_group_name_H-M   'P 1'
#
loop_
_entity.id
_entity.type
_entity.pdbx_description
1 polymer ?
#
loop_
_entity_poly.entity_id
_entity_poly.type
_entity_poly.pdbx_seq_one_letter_code
_entity_poly.pdbx_strand_id
1 'polypeptide(L)' 'MTITPRPLRFAFTIDGRPVSNDRADMSVTYLGRFNRKSAEADAKRRFEEWRNMGNALTRRWSADQVVLA' A
#
# COMPACT_ATOMS: atom_id res chain seq x y z
N MET A 1 -14.29 25.56 -4.35
CA MET A 1 -13.38 24.88 -3.41
C MET A 1 -13.38 23.39 -3.74
N THR A 2 -12.38 22.90 -4.47
CA THR A 2 -12.26 21.47 -4.79
C THR A 2 -11.75 20.76 -3.54
N ILE A 3 -12.60 19.96 -2.90
CA ILE A 3 -12.19 19.07 -1.82
C ILE A 3 -11.35 17.97 -2.48
N THR A 4 -10.03 18.10 -2.48
CA THR A 4 -9.16 17.02 -2.94
C THR A 4 -9.40 15.84 -2.00
N PRO A 5 -9.84 14.67 -2.49
CA PRO A 5 -10.04 13.51 -1.62
C PRO A 5 -8.71 13.19 -0.94
N ARG A 6 -8.75 13.00 0.38
CA ARG A 6 -7.56 12.60 1.15
C ARG A 6 -7.07 11.25 0.60
N PRO A 7 -5.76 11.09 0.36
CA PRO A 7 -5.21 9.80 -0.06
C PRO A 7 -5.57 8.70 0.93
N LEU A 8 -5.89 7.51 0.41
CA LEU A 8 -6.00 6.31 1.24
C LEU A 8 -4.63 5.65 1.28
N ARG A 9 -4.08 5.49 2.48
CA ARG A 9 -2.80 4.82 2.69
C ARG A 9 -3.01 3.56 3.51
N PHE A 10 -2.47 2.46 3.01
CA PHE A 10 -2.40 1.18 3.70
C PHE A 10 -0.93 0.81 3.86
N ALA A 11 -0.55 0.36 5.05
CA ALA A 11 0.83 0.03 5.35
C ALA A 11 0.90 -1.28 6.14
N PHE A 12 1.94 -2.07 5.85
CA PHE A 12 2.09 -3.43 6.33
C PHE A 12 3.51 -3.68 6.83
N THR A 13 3.61 -4.50 7.87
CA THR A 13 4.87 -5.13 8.29
C THR A 13 5.13 -6.38 7.47
N ILE A 14 6.38 -6.86 7.40
CA ILE A 14 6.74 -8.10 6.70
C ILE A 14 5.95 -9.33 7.21
N ASP A 15 5.53 -9.30 8.48
CA ASP A 15 4.68 -10.32 9.12
C ASP A 15 3.22 -10.26 8.67
N GLY A 16 2.83 -9.25 7.88
CA GLY A 16 1.46 -9.07 7.38
C GLY A 16 0.53 -8.34 8.33
N ARG A 17 1.05 -7.70 9.38
CA ARG A 17 0.24 -6.87 10.27
C ARG A 17 0.04 -5.48 9.67
N PRO A 18 -1.21 -4.98 9.59
CA PRO A 18 -1.47 -3.60 9.19
C PRO A 18 -0.93 -2.64 10.26
N VAL A 19 -0.32 -1.54 9.82
CA VAL A 19 0.22 -0.50 10.69
C VAL A 19 -0.18 0.88 10.18
N SER A 20 -0.32 1.83 11.09
CA SER A 20 -0.74 3.19 10.76
C SER A 20 0.42 4.19 10.59
N ASN A 21 1.68 3.75 10.78
CA ASN A 21 2.82 4.67 10.98
C ASN A 21 4.13 4.22 10.31
N ASP A 22 5.14 5.10 10.38
CA ASP A 22 6.47 5.13 9.73
C ASP A 22 7.30 3.83 9.69
N ARG A 23 6.98 2.83 10.54
CA ARG A 23 7.69 1.53 10.60
C ARG A 23 7.06 0.45 9.72
N ALA A 24 6.53 0.83 8.56
CA ALA A 24 6.02 -0.12 7.59
C ALA A 24 7.16 -0.69 6.74
N ASP A 25 7.08 -1.98 6.43
CA ASP A 25 7.99 -2.61 5.46
C ASP A 25 7.49 -2.36 4.03
N MET A 26 6.17 -2.22 3.86
CA MET A 26 5.52 -1.90 2.59
C MET A 26 4.31 -0.99 2.79
N SER A 27 4.15 0.01 1.92
CA SER A 27 2.95 0.86 1.85
C SER A 27 2.38 1.00 0.45
N VAL A 28 1.06 1.14 0.39
CA VAL A 28 0.31 1.46 -0.83
C VAL A 28 -0.52 2.72 -0.59
N THR A 29 -0.30 3.72 -1.43
CA THR A 29 -0.98 5.01 -1.39
C THR A 29 -1.88 5.15 -2.61
N TYR A 30 -3.18 5.32 -2.39
CA TYR A 30 -4.18 5.54 -3.42
C TYR A 30 -4.50 7.03 -3.54
N LEU A 31 -4.24 7.60 -4.71
CA LEU A 31 -4.54 8.98 -5.05
C LEU A 31 -5.73 9.03 -6.01
N GLY A 32 -6.81 9.68 -5.60
CA GLY A 32 -8.03 9.83 -6.40
C GLY A 32 -9.29 9.33 -5.69
N ARG A 33 -10.33 9.04 -6.46
CA ARG A 33 -11.64 8.61 -5.93
C ARG A 33 -11.70 7.09 -5.82
N PHE A 34 -11.02 6.53 -4.83
CA PHE A 34 -11.11 5.11 -4.53
C PHE A 34 -12.13 4.81 -3.45
N ASN A 35 -12.87 3.70 -3.61
CA ASN A 35 -13.63 3.14 -2.50
C ASN A 35 -12.64 2.50 -1.50
N ARG A 36 -12.78 2.83 -0.21
CA ARG A 36 -11.87 2.35 0.84
C ARG A 36 -11.80 0.83 0.93
N LYS A 37 -12.94 0.13 0.81
CA LYS A 37 -12.98 -1.34 0.91
C LYS A 37 -12.29 -2.00 -0.27
N SER A 38 -12.50 -1.48 -1.48
CA SER A 38 -11.82 -1.97 -2.69
C SER A 38 -10.32 -1.71 -2.63
N ALA A 39 -9.91 -0.51 -2.18
CA ALA A 39 -8.51 -0.15 -2.03
C ALA A 39 -7.80 -1.01 -0.96
N GLU A 40 -8.48 -1.34 0.15
CA GLU A 40 -7.94 -2.22 1.18
C GLU A 40 -7.70 -3.64 0.68
N ALA A 41 -8.67 -4.22 -0.03
CA ALA A 41 -8.54 -5.56 -0.60
C ALA A 41 -7.40 -5.63 -1.63
N ASP A 42 -7.27 -4.59 -2.46
CA ASP A 42 -6.20 -4.47 -3.45
C ASP A 42 -4.83 -4.23 -2.80
N ALA A 43 -4.76 -3.43 -1.74
CA ALA A 43 -3.54 -3.20 -0.98
C ALA A 43 -3.03 -4.50 -0.33
N LYS A 44 -3.95 -5.30 0.23
CA LYS A 44 -3.63 -6.61 0.78
C LYS A 44 -3.05 -7.54 -0.28
N ARG A 45 -3.67 -7.61 -1.46
CA ARG A 45 -3.15 -8.40 -2.60
C ARG A 45 -1.74 -7.96 -2.99
N ARG A 46 -1.51 -6.65 -3.14
CA ARG A 46 -0.18 -6.09 -3.48
C ARG A 46 0.87 -6.41 -2.42
N PHE A 47 0.49 -6.37 -1.14
CA PHE A 47 1.36 -6.81 -0.05
C PHE A 47 1.71 -8.30 -0.19
N GLU A 48 0.75 -9.16 -0.48
CA GLU A 48 0.99 -10.60 -0.66
C GLU A 48 1.93 -10.87 -1.84
N GLU A 49 1.76 -10.16 -2.96
CA GLU A 49 2.67 -10.26 -4.11
C GLU A 49 4.08 -9.76 -3.76
N TRP A 50 4.19 -8.60 -3.12
CA TRP A 50 5.45 -8.02 -2.66
C TRP A 50 6.18 -8.94 -1.66
N ARG A 51 5.45 -9.55 -0.73
CA ARG A 51 6.01 -10.48 0.28
C ARG A 51 6.57 -11.74 -0.37
N ASN A 52 5.90 -12.23 -1.41
CA ASN A 52 6.31 -13.42 -2.15
C ASN A 52 7.45 -13.16 -3.15
N MET A 53 7.92 -11.92 -3.32
CA MET A 53 9.08 -11.63 -4.16
C MET A 53 10.34 -12.28 -3.60
N GLY A 54 10.91 -13.24 -4.34
CA GLY A 54 12.13 -13.97 -3.93
C GLY A 54 13.41 -13.12 -3.89
N ASN A 55 13.40 -11.93 -4.50
CA ASN A 55 14.54 -11.01 -4.50
C ASN A 55 14.33 -9.87 -3.50
N ALA A 56 15.18 -9.80 -2.46
CA ALA A 56 15.13 -8.78 -1.43
C ALA A 56 15.36 -7.35 -1.96
N LEU A 57 16.19 -7.19 -3.00
CA LEU A 57 16.42 -5.88 -3.62
C LEU A 57 15.17 -5.40 -4.35
N THR A 58 14.57 -6.24 -5.19
CA THR A 58 13.32 -5.93 -5.89
C THR A 58 12.21 -5.60 -4.89
N ARG A 59 12.13 -6.35 -3.79
CA ARG A 59 11.17 -6.10 -2.71
C ARG A 59 11.38 -4.71 -2.08
N ARG A 60 12.63 -4.33 -1.78
CA ARG A 60 12.97 -3.01 -1.23
C ARG A 60 12.60 -1.87 -2.18
N TRP A 61 12.85 -2.02 -3.48
CA TRP A 61 12.50 -1.01 -4.48
C TRP A 61 11.00 -0.85 -4.67
N SER A 62 10.22 -1.92 -4.47
CA SER A 62 8.77 -1.95 -4.62
C SER A 62 8.00 -1.78 -3.30
N ALA A 63 8.68 -1.35 -2.24
CA ALA A 63 8.13 -1.20 -0.88
C ALA A 63 7.18 -0.01 -0.75
N ASP A 64 7.35 1.06 -1.54
CA ASP A 64 6.42 2.19 -1.58
C ASP A 64 5.72 2.25 -2.93
N GLN A 65 4.41 2.03 -2.93
CA GLN A 65 3.59 1.98 -4.13
C GLN A 65 2.55 3.09 -4.16
N VAL A 66 2.38 3.70 -5.33
CA VAL A 66 1.35 4.72 -5.56
C VAL A 66 0.40 4.23 -6.66
N VAL A 67 -0.90 4.28 -6.38
CA VAL A 67 -1.98 3.87 -7.28
C VAL A 67 -2.85 5.08 -7.59
N LEU A 68 -3.08 5.33 -8.88
CA LEU A 68 -3.87 6.46 -9.38
C LEU A 68 -5.22 5.95 -9.91
N ALA A 69 -6.30 6.70 -9.66
CA ALA A 69 -7.66 6.41 -10.14
C ALA A 69 -7.86 6.83 -11.60
#